data_AF-A0A7C4BQN5-F1
#
_entry.id   AF-A0A7C4BQN5-F1
#
_cell.length_a   1.000
_cell.length_b   1.000
_cell.length_c   1.000
_cell.angle_alpha   90.00
_cell.angle_beta   90.00
_cell.angle_gamma   90.00
#
_symmetry.space_group_name_H-M   'P 1'
#
loop_
_entity.id
_entity.type
_entity.pdbx_description
1 polymer ?
#
loop_
_entity_poly.entity_id
_entity_poly.type
_entity_poly.pdbx_seq_one_letter_code
_entity_poly.pdbx_strand_id
1 'polypeptide(L)' 'MVEDGPDVGEVAPDFTLKDINGKDFTLSSFKKIKPVVLFFGSCT' A
#
# COMPACT_ATOMS: atom_id res chain seq x y z
N MET A 1 22.19 4.21 -4.75
CA MET A 1 21.48 2.99 -4.27
C MET A 1 20.23 2.92 -5.12
N VAL A 2 20.07 1.86 -5.92
CA VAL A 2 18.86 1.67 -6.73
C VAL A 2 17.84 1.02 -5.80
N GLU A 3 16.73 1.70 -5.49
CA GLU A 3 15.64 1.08 -4.73
C GLU A 3 14.78 0.26 -5.70
N ASP A 4 15.19 -0.99 -5.91
CA ASP A 4 14.31 -1.99 -6.47
C ASP A 4 13.17 -2.26 -5.47
N GLY A 5 11.93 -2.37 -5.97
CA GLY A 5 10.75 -2.62 -5.14
C GLY A 5 10.82 -3.99 -4.42
N PRO A 6 9.86 -4.28 -3.53
CA PRO A 6 9.86 -5.54 -2.78
C PRO A 6 9.80 -6.77 -3.70
N ASP A 7 10.52 -7.82 -3.32
CA ASP A 7 10.59 -9.06 -4.09
C ASP A 7 9.24 -9.82 -4.07
N VAL A 8 8.99 -10.62 -5.11
CA VAL A 8 7.78 -11.45 -5.18
C VAL A 8 7.78 -12.48 -4.05
N GLY A 9 6.72 -12.47 -3.24
CA GLY A 9 6.56 -13.35 -2.09
C GLY A 9 6.97 -12.72 -0.76
N GLU A 10 7.65 -11.57 -0.79
CA GLU A 10 7.86 -10.79 0.43
C GLU A 10 6.57 -10.18 0.94
N VAL A 11 6.49 -10.06 2.27
CA VAL A 11 5.35 -9.40 2.91
C VAL A 11 5.44 -7.91 2.60
N ALA A 12 4.40 -7.38 1.94
CA ALA A 12 4.32 -5.95 1.64
C ALA A 12 4.51 -5.09 2.90
N PRO A 13 5.35 -4.03 2.83
CA PRO A 13 5.61 -3.14 3.95
C PRO A 13 4.33 -2.42 4.38
N ASP A 14 4.18 -2.20 5.69
CA ASP A 14 3.02 -1.50 6.21
C ASP A 14 3.19 0.02 6.02
N PHE A 15 2.09 0.69 5.70
CA PHE A 15 2.06 2.15 5.56
C PHE A 15 0.71 2.70 5.99
N THR A 16 0.72 3.96 6.43
CA THR A 16 -0.47 4.72 6.78
C THR A 16 -0.62 5.90 5.82
N LEU A 17 -1.79 6.03 5.22
CA LEU A 17 -2.14 7.13 4.30
C LEU A 17 -3.46 7.75 4.72
N LYS A 18 -3.71 8.95 4.19
CA LYS A 18 -5.02 9.60 4.27
C LYS A 18 -5.86 9.20 3.07
N ASP A 19 -7.11 8.85 3.32
CA ASP A 19 -8.11 8.69 2.26
C ASP A 19 -8.58 10.05 1.71
N ILE A 20 -9.50 10.03 0.76
CA ILE A 20 -10.08 11.23 0.15
C ILE A 20 -10.85 12.13 1.14
N ASN A 21 -11.20 11.63 2.32
CA ASN A 21 -11.87 12.37 3.40
C ASN A 21 -10.89 12.82 4.50
N GLY A 22 -9.58 12.59 4.32
CA GLY A 22 -8.55 12.90 5.31
C GLY A 22 -8.44 11.88 6.45
N LYS A 23 -9.19 10.78 6.40
CA LYS A 23 -9.16 9.71 7.41
C LYS A 23 -7.93 8.83 7.20
N ASP A 24 -7.23 8.55 8.30
CA ASP A 24 -6.10 7.63 8.27
C ASP A 24 -6.57 6.19 8.04
N PHE A 25 -5.89 5.49 7.14
CA PHE A 25 -6.01 4.04 6.96
C PHE A 25 -4.62 3.43 6.86
N THR A 26 -4.49 2.16 7.28
CA THR A 26 -3.23 1.43 7.27
C THR A 26 -3.37 0.18 6.40
N LEU A 27 -2.37 -0.15 5.58
CA LEU A 27 -2.43 -1.34 4.71
C LEU A 27 -2.79 -2.62 5.48
N SER A 28 -2.25 -2.78 6.69
CA SER A 28 -2.52 -3.93 7.57
C SER A 28 -4.01 -4.13 7.91
N SER A 29 -4.85 -3.09 7.84
CA SER A 29 -6.30 -3.24 8.07
C SER A 29 -7.02 -4.01 6.96
N PHE A 30 -6.40 -4.16 5.78
CA PHE A 30 -6.95 -4.90 4.64
C PHE A 30 -6.39 -6.33 4.51
N LYS A 31 -5.38 -6.69 5.30
CA LYS A 31 -4.75 -8.03 5.26
C LYS A 31 -5.76 -9.13 5.64
N LYS A 32 -5.58 -10.32 5.07
CA LYS A 32 -6.31 -11.57 5.39
C LYS A 32 -7.83 -11.57 5.09
N ILE A 33 -8.37 -10.53 4.45
CA ILE A 33 -9.78 -10.49 4.04
C ILE A 33 -9.91 -10.91 2.57
N LYS A 34 -9.17 -10.23 1.68
CA LYS A 34 -9.12 -10.46 0.22
C LYS A 34 -7.74 -10.04 -0.31
N PRO A 35 -7.37 -10.45 -1.55
CA PRO A 35 -6.22 -9.87 -2.23
C PRO A 35 -6.35 -8.34 -2.29
N VAL A 36 -5.24 -7.64 -2.02
CA VAL A 36 -5.16 -6.18 -2.05
C VAL A 36 -4.33 -5.78 -3.27
N VAL A 37 -4.86 -4.86 -4.07
CA VAL A 37 -4.18 -4.28 -5.24
C VAL A 37 -3.80 -2.85 -4.90
N LEU A 38 -2.53 -2.50 -5.11
CA LEU A 38 -2.03 -1.13 -4.99
C LEU A 38 -1.82 -0.56 -6.39
N PHE A 39 -2.36 0.63 -6.62
CA PHE A 39 -2.18 1.38 -7.85
C PHE A 39 -1.62 2.75 -7.51
N PHE A 40 -0.40 3.02 -7.93
CA PHE A 40 0.26 4.31 -7.77
C PHE A 40 0.08 5.10 -9.06
N GLY A 41 -0.60 6.23 -8.98
CA GLY A 41 -0.79 7.13 -10.11
C GLY A 41 -0.80 8.58 -9.65
N SER A 42 -0.38 9.48 -10.53
CA SER A 42 -0.56 10.92 -10.36
C SER A 42 -1.42 11.44 -11.50
N CYS A 43 -2.54 12.07 -11.18
CA CYS A 43 -3.18 12.98 -12.13
C CYS A 43 -2.60 14.36 -11.86
N THR A 44 -1.66 14.78 -12.70
CA THR A 44 -1.12 16.13 -12.76
C THR A 44 -1.75 16.90 -13.90
#